data_AF-A0A3L7U734-F1
#
_entry.id   AF-A0A3L7U734-F1
#
_cell.length_a   1.000
_cell.length_b   1.000
_cell.length_c   1.000
_cell.angle_alpha   90.00
_cell.angle_beta   90.00
_cell.angle_gamma   90.00
#
_symmetry.space_group_name_H-M   'P 1'
#
loop_
_entity.id
_entity.type
_entity.pdbx_description
1 polymer ?
#
loop_
_entity_poly.entity_id
_entity_poly.type
_entity_poly.pdbx_seq_one_letter_code
_entity_poly.pdbx_strand_id
1 'polypeptide(L)'
;MFRTRVILTMAILFSGASASAQLKDGETIVFLGDSITQQGAGEKGYVTLFRQALEKSRPTSDIKVIGAGIGGNKVPNLEARLNNDVLAHKPNVVVIYIGINDVWHSTRGQGTEIGTFETGLRSLIKRCRDAGARVILATPSVIDEKHDGSNALDKMLDEYAAVSRKVGMETGTTLLDLRAAFIANLKEYNTANEPKGILTGDGVHLNDAGNRFVAVRMLEAVGEIPTRQRVLRHVVIFKFKPEITPAQLDEINLAFQNLKLAIPQIQDFERGINNSPEGLNKGFTHSYLITFATEADRDVYLPHAAHKQFVELLGGKLDEAFVFDYWTVE
;
A
#
# COMPACT_ATOMS: atom_id res chain seq x y z
N MET A 1 37.75 -32.46 35.05
CA MET A 1 37.67 -31.84 33.71
C MET A 1 36.19 -31.74 33.32
N PHE A 2 35.46 -30.78 33.90
CA PHE A 2 34.03 -30.60 33.66
C PHE A 2 33.84 -29.54 32.56
N ARG A 3 33.34 -29.94 31.40
CA ARG A 3 32.99 -29.03 30.30
C ARG A 3 31.58 -28.50 30.52
N THR A 4 31.48 -27.28 31.06
CA THR A 4 30.24 -26.53 31.15
C THR A 4 29.79 -26.14 29.73
N ARG A 5 28.67 -26.69 29.26
CA ARG A 5 28.01 -26.27 28.02
C ARG A 5 27.24 -24.98 28.31
N VAL A 6 27.69 -23.87 27.74
CA VAL A 6 26.93 -22.62 27.67
C VAL A 6 25.85 -22.81 26.60
N ILE A 7 24.58 -22.90 27.02
CA ILE A 7 23.43 -22.82 26.13
C ILE A 7 23.14 -21.34 25.95
N LEU A 8 23.55 -20.78 24.82
CA LEU A 8 23.22 -19.41 24.42
C LEU A 8 21.81 -19.43 23.82
N THR A 9 20.80 -19.16 24.64
CA THR A 9 19.42 -18.98 24.16
C THR A 9 19.34 -17.64 23.45
N MET A 10 19.50 -17.64 22.14
CA MET A 10 19.33 -16.49 21.28
C MET A 10 17.83 -16.20 21.21
N ALA A 11 17.35 -15.27 22.05
CA ALA A 11 16.00 -14.74 21.97
C ALA A 11 15.88 -13.94 20.66
N ILE A 12 15.27 -14.55 19.65
CA ILE A 12 14.83 -13.84 18.45
C ILE A 12 13.67 -12.95 18.88
N LEU A 13 13.96 -11.68 19.15
CA LEU A 13 12.96 -10.63 19.25
C LEU A 13 12.36 -10.44 17.86
N PHE A 14 11.28 -11.16 17.56
CA PHE A 14 10.36 -10.73 16.53
C PHE A 14 9.72 -9.43 17.01
N SER A 15 10.23 -8.28 16.53
CA SER A 15 9.47 -7.04 16.52
C SER A 15 8.33 -7.21 15.52
N GLY A 16 7.29 -7.94 15.93
CA GLY A 16 6.08 -8.09 15.15
C GLY A 16 5.42 -6.73 15.05
N ALA A 17 5.40 -6.14 13.85
CA ALA A 17 4.31 -5.25 13.48
C ALA A 17 3.03 -6.03 13.77
N SER A 18 2.28 -5.62 14.79
CA SER A 18 1.01 -6.25 15.10
C SER A 18 0.14 -6.08 13.86
N ALA A 19 -0.18 -7.20 13.19
CA ALA A 19 -1.08 -7.18 12.05
C ALA A 19 -2.35 -6.44 12.47
N SER A 20 -2.71 -5.39 11.74
CA SER A 20 -3.89 -4.61 12.10
C SER A 20 -5.12 -5.49 11.98
N ALA A 21 -5.98 -5.47 13.00
CA ALA A 21 -7.21 -6.23 12.99
C ALA A 21 -8.14 -5.72 11.87
N GLN A 22 -8.73 -6.67 11.13
CA GLN A 22 -9.78 -6.41 10.15
C GLN A 22 -11.00 -5.73 10.77
N LEU A 23 -11.72 -4.93 9.98
CA LEU A 23 -13.02 -4.43 10.40
C LEU A 23 -14.02 -5.58 10.45
N LYS A 24 -14.93 -5.52 11.41
CA LYS A 24 -16.06 -6.45 11.50
C LYS A 24 -17.31 -5.79 10.94
N ASP A 25 -18.23 -6.61 10.44
CA ASP A 25 -19.54 -6.10 10.03
C ASP A 25 -20.25 -5.42 11.22
N GLY A 26 -21.00 -4.36 10.91
CA GLY A 26 -21.67 -3.48 11.88
C GLY A 26 -20.76 -2.45 12.55
N GLU A 27 -19.44 -2.50 12.35
CA GLU A 27 -18.53 -1.55 12.99
C GLU A 27 -18.65 -0.13 12.42
N THR A 28 -18.48 0.86 13.30
CA THR A 28 -18.35 2.27 12.91
C THR A 28 -16.89 2.70 12.97
N ILE A 29 -16.37 3.21 11.85
CA ILE A 29 -15.05 3.82 11.74
C ILE A 29 -15.17 5.33 11.53
N VAL A 30 -14.44 6.10 12.33
CA VAL A 30 -14.41 7.57 12.25
C VAL A 30 -13.01 8.06 11.92
N PHE A 31 -12.88 8.84 10.85
CA PHE A 31 -11.66 9.52 10.44
C PHE A 31 -11.62 10.93 11.03
N LEU A 32 -10.83 11.14 12.08
CA LEU A 32 -10.65 12.40 12.76
C LEU A 32 -9.40 13.12 12.23
N GLY A 33 -9.54 14.38 11.81
CA GLY A 33 -8.37 15.16 11.34
C GLY A 33 -8.67 16.61 11.00
N ASP A 34 -7.86 17.16 10.10
CA ASP A 34 -7.90 18.57 9.72
C ASP A 34 -8.54 18.80 8.33
N SER A 35 -8.03 19.77 7.56
CA SER A 35 -8.48 20.06 6.19
C SER A 35 -8.27 18.89 5.24
N ILE A 36 -7.22 18.07 5.43
CA ILE A 36 -6.96 16.91 4.57
C ILE A 36 -8.08 15.89 4.75
N THR A 37 -8.50 15.63 6.00
CA THR A 37 -9.63 14.75 6.30
C THR A 37 -10.97 15.38 5.91
N GLN A 38 -11.11 16.70 6.03
CA GLN A 38 -12.32 17.41 5.61
C GLN A 38 -12.55 17.23 4.10
N GLN A 39 -11.52 17.48 3.28
CA GLN A 39 -11.57 17.24 1.84
C GLN A 39 -11.61 15.74 1.52
N GLY A 40 -10.98 14.90 2.35
CA GLY A 40 -11.01 13.45 2.28
C GLY A 40 -12.41 12.86 2.39
N ALA A 41 -13.34 13.54 3.06
CA ALA A 41 -14.76 13.17 3.13
C ALA A 41 -15.58 13.66 1.92
N GLY A 42 -15.00 14.45 1.02
CA GLY A 42 -15.63 14.89 -0.23
C GLY A 42 -15.76 13.77 -1.27
N GLU A 43 -16.37 14.08 -2.40
CA GLU A 43 -16.75 13.10 -3.44
C GLU A 43 -15.59 12.22 -3.94
N LYS A 44 -14.39 12.79 -4.08
CA LYS A 44 -13.18 12.10 -4.53
C LYS A 44 -12.14 11.89 -3.43
N GLY A 45 -12.50 12.24 -2.19
CA GLY A 45 -11.59 12.23 -1.07
C GLY A 45 -11.24 10.81 -0.60
N TYR A 46 -10.11 10.66 0.08
CA TYR A 46 -9.61 9.35 0.51
C TYR A 46 -10.58 8.58 1.44
N VAL A 47 -11.39 9.27 2.25
CA VAL A 47 -12.40 8.64 3.13
C VAL A 47 -13.54 8.08 2.28
N THR A 48 -13.92 8.79 1.21
CA THR A 48 -14.93 8.32 0.25
C THR A 48 -14.42 7.13 -0.57
N LEU A 49 -13.18 7.19 -1.05
CA LEU A 49 -12.55 6.07 -1.76
C LEU A 49 -12.40 4.84 -0.86
N PHE A 50 -12.03 5.04 0.41
CA PHE A 50 -12.01 3.97 1.42
C PHE A 50 -13.38 3.31 1.57
N ARG A 51 -14.45 4.11 1.73
CA ARG A 51 -15.82 3.61 1.83
C ARG A 51 -16.23 2.81 0.59
N GLN A 52 -16.01 3.37 -0.60
CA GLN A 52 -16.33 2.71 -1.87
C GLN A 52 -15.59 1.37 -2.04
N ALA A 53 -14.32 1.31 -1.59
CA ALA A 53 -13.57 0.06 -1.62
C ALA A 53 -14.18 -1.00 -0.71
N LEU A 54 -14.64 -0.63 0.50
CA LEU A 54 -15.36 -1.54 1.40
C LEU A 54 -16.71 -1.99 0.84
N GLU A 55 -17.50 -1.06 0.31
CA GLU A 55 -18.79 -1.38 -0.32
C GLU A 55 -18.62 -2.34 -1.50
N LYS A 56 -17.53 -2.19 -2.26
CA LYS A 56 -17.21 -3.10 -3.36
C LYS A 56 -16.72 -4.47 -2.89
N SER A 57 -15.85 -4.52 -1.87
CA SER A 57 -15.27 -5.78 -1.38
C SER A 57 -16.22 -6.56 -0.46
N ARG A 58 -17.15 -5.87 0.21
CA ARG A 58 -18.12 -6.42 1.16
C ARG A 58 -19.51 -5.81 0.93
N PRO A 59 -20.19 -6.12 -0.19
CA PRO A 59 -21.45 -5.46 -0.58
C PRO A 59 -22.62 -5.69 0.39
N THR A 60 -22.52 -6.68 1.29
CA THR A 60 -23.54 -6.97 2.31
C THR A 60 -23.18 -6.43 3.69
N SER A 61 -22.01 -5.82 3.86
CA SER A 61 -21.56 -5.26 5.13
C SER A 61 -22.27 -3.94 5.43
N ASP A 62 -22.57 -3.71 6.69
CA ASP A 62 -23.18 -2.49 7.22
C ASP A 62 -22.16 -1.61 7.97
N ILE A 63 -20.86 -1.76 7.67
CA ILE A 63 -19.80 -0.90 8.21
C ILE A 63 -20.09 0.57 7.89
N LYS A 64 -20.03 1.42 8.92
CA LYS A 64 -20.26 2.87 8.79
C LYS A 64 -18.95 3.62 8.75
N VAL A 65 -18.75 4.42 7.70
CA VAL A 65 -17.55 5.24 7.50
C VAL A 65 -17.88 6.73 7.62
N ILE A 66 -17.34 7.38 8.66
CA ILE A 66 -17.60 8.79 8.99
C ILE A 66 -16.31 9.61 8.85
N GLY A 67 -16.38 10.74 8.14
CA GLY A 67 -15.30 11.72 8.07
C GLY A 67 -15.57 12.90 9.00
N ALA A 68 -14.68 13.10 9.98
CA ALA A 68 -14.76 14.15 11.00
C ALA A 68 -13.57 15.13 10.89
N GLY A 69 -13.33 15.66 9.69
CA GLY A 69 -12.27 16.64 9.42
C GLY A 69 -12.75 18.08 9.46
N ILE A 70 -11.95 18.98 10.03
CA ILE A 70 -12.21 20.43 10.03
C ILE A 70 -10.94 21.19 9.65
N GLY A 71 -11.02 22.06 8.63
CA GLY A 71 -9.90 22.85 8.16
C GLY A 71 -9.18 23.66 9.24
N GLY A 72 -7.84 23.71 9.15
CA GLY A 72 -6.98 24.46 10.07
C GLY A 72 -6.85 23.87 11.48
N ASN A 73 -7.50 22.73 11.77
CA ASN A 73 -7.41 22.08 13.08
C ASN A 73 -6.00 21.56 13.36
N LYS A 74 -5.66 21.62 14.64
CA LYS A 74 -4.48 21.07 15.29
C LYS A 74 -4.92 20.11 16.40
N VAL A 75 -3.98 19.45 17.07
CA VAL A 75 -4.29 18.51 18.17
C VAL A 75 -5.23 19.12 19.25
N PRO A 76 -5.01 20.34 19.77
CA PRO A 76 -5.92 20.92 20.78
C PRO A 76 -7.35 21.12 20.28
N ASN A 77 -7.53 21.38 18.98
CA ASN A 77 -8.86 21.51 18.39
C ASN A 77 -9.57 20.15 18.33
N LEU A 78 -8.84 19.09 17.99
CA LEU A 78 -9.38 17.73 18.01
C LEU A 78 -9.83 17.34 19.42
N GLU A 79 -9.04 17.66 20.45
CA GLU A 79 -9.39 17.37 21.84
C GLU A 79 -10.71 18.03 22.27
N ALA A 80 -10.90 19.29 21.87
CA ALA A 80 -12.09 20.07 22.20
C ALA A 80 -13.37 19.49 21.58
N ARG A 81 -13.27 18.90 20.38
CA ARG A 81 -14.43 18.39 19.63
C ARG A 81 -14.60 16.87 19.63
N LEU A 82 -13.66 16.12 20.24
CA LEU A 82 -13.66 14.66 20.22
C LEU A 82 -14.99 14.03 20.65
N ASN A 83 -15.64 14.58 21.69
CA ASN A 83 -16.89 14.02 22.20
C ASN A 83 -18.01 14.12 21.15
N ASN A 84 -18.17 15.29 20.54
CA ASN A 84 -19.28 15.57 19.63
C ASN A 84 -19.08 14.91 18.27
N ASP A 85 -17.86 14.97 17.75
CA ASP A 85 -17.59 14.60 16.36
C ASP A 85 -17.16 13.14 16.21
N VAL A 86 -16.80 12.47 17.31
CA VAL A 86 -16.28 11.10 17.30
C VAL A 86 -17.02 10.23 18.30
N LEU A 87 -16.93 10.51 19.61
CA LEU A 87 -17.44 9.58 20.62
C LEU A 87 -18.97 9.45 20.61
N ALA A 88 -19.69 10.50 20.21
CA ALA A 88 -21.15 10.47 20.04
C ALA A 88 -21.60 9.41 19.01
N HIS A 89 -20.74 9.04 18.06
CA HIS A 89 -21.01 8.00 17.07
C HIS A 89 -20.73 6.57 17.58
N LYS A 90 -20.25 6.41 18.82
CA LYS A 90 -19.87 5.11 19.42
C LYS A 90 -18.94 4.29 18.50
N PRO A 91 -17.79 4.84 18.10
CA PRO A 91 -16.91 4.21 17.13
C PRO A 91 -16.30 2.92 17.67
N ASN A 92 -16.10 1.95 16.79
CA ASN A 92 -15.27 0.79 17.05
C ASN A 92 -13.81 1.07 16.67
N VAL A 93 -13.60 1.91 15.64
CA VAL A 93 -12.29 2.31 15.15
C VAL A 93 -12.23 3.83 14.98
N VAL A 94 -11.17 4.44 15.48
CA VAL A 94 -10.86 5.86 15.22
C VAL A 94 -9.52 5.96 14.53
N VAL A 95 -9.51 6.58 13.35
CA VAL A 95 -8.28 6.96 12.64
C VAL A 95 -8.01 8.42 12.96
N ILE A 96 -6.85 8.72 13.55
CA ILE A 96 -6.42 10.09 13.84
C ILE A 96 -5.34 10.46 12.82
N TYR A 97 -5.64 11.40 11.93
CA TYR A 97 -4.69 11.94 10.95
C TYR A 97 -4.56 13.45 11.13
N ILE A 98 -3.46 13.87 11.77
CA ILE A 98 -3.22 15.24 12.23
C ILE A 98 -1.72 15.54 12.30
N GLY A 99 -1.36 16.82 12.46
CA GLY A 99 0.01 17.27 12.67
C GLY A 99 0.52 18.24 11.62
N ILE A 100 -0.12 18.29 10.44
CA ILE A 100 0.28 19.22 9.38
C ILE A 100 0.14 20.66 9.84
N ASN A 101 -1.02 21.06 10.38
CA ASN A 101 -1.21 22.44 10.85
C ASN A 101 -0.42 22.73 12.14
N ASP A 102 -0.16 21.71 12.96
CA ASP A 102 0.67 21.83 14.16
C ASP A 102 2.08 22.31 13.80
N VAL A 103 2.62 21.83 12.67
CA VAL A 103 3.90 22.27 12.09
C VAL A 103 3.73 23.50 11.20
N TRP A 104 2.85 23.46 10.19
CA TRP A 104 2.78 24.50 9.16
C TRP A 104 2.44 25.88 9.71
N HIS A 105 1.50 25.95 10.66
CA HIS A 105 1.11 27.23 11.28
C HIS A 105 2.18 27.79 12.22
N SER A 106 3.22 27.02 12.59
CA SER A 106 4.38 27.53 13.35
C SER A 106 5.13 28.63 12.60
N THR A 107 5.09 28.61 11.25
CA THR A 107 5.65 29.67 10.40
C THR A 107 5.01 31.04 10.63
N ARG A 108 3.85 31.07 11.28
CA ARG A 108 3.09 32.27 11.67
C ARG A 108 2.97 32.43 13.19
N GLY A 109 3.71 31.64 13.97
CA GLY A 109 3.62 31.61 15.44
C GLY A 109 2.34 30.99 15.98
N GLN A 110 1.62 30.18 15.19
CA GLN A 110 0.31 29.59 15.53
C GLN A 110 0.29 28.05 15.47
N GLY A 111 1.47 27.44 15.44
CA GLY A 111 1.64 25.99 15.55
C GLY A 111 1.31 25.49 16.96
N THR A 112 1.35 24.17 17.14
CA THR A 112 1.23 23.54 18.47
C THR A 112 2.62 23.18 18.92
N GLU A 113 3.03 23.60 20.12
CA GLU A 113 4.33 23.21 20.69
C GLU A 113 4.44 21.68 20.85
N ILE A 114 5.62 21.11 20.59
CA ILE A 114 5.78 19.66 20.40
C ILE A 114 5.41 18.84 21.64
N GLY A 115 5.64 19.36 22.86
CA GLY A 115 5.18 18.73 24.10
C GLY A 115 3.65 18.71 24.23
N THR A 116 3.00 19.81 23.83
CA THR A 116 1.53 19.90 23.75
C THR A 116 0.97 18.94 22.69
N PHE A 117 1.64 18.81 21.54
CA PHE A 117 1.29 17.84 20.50
C PHE A 117 1.37 16.40 21.04
N GLU A 118 2.48 16.02 21.69
CA GLU A 118 2.67 14.69 22.27
C GLU A 118 1.58 14.36 23.31
N THR A 119 1.37 15.25 24.26
CA THR A 119 0.41 15.04 25.36
C THR A 119 -1.04 14.98 24.84
N GLY A 120 -1.40 15.84 23.90
CA GLY A 120 -2.72 15.82 23.26
C GLY A 120 -2.98 14.55 22.44
N LEU A 121 -1.98 14.03 21.70
CA LEU A 121 -2.12 12.73 21.02
C LEU A 121 -2.40 11.59 22.01
N ARG A 122 -1.68 11.53 23.14
CA ARG A 122 -1.92 10.53 24.19
C ARG A 122 -3.32 10.65 24.78
N SER A 123 -3.76 11.89 25.04
CA SER A 123 -5.11 12.20 25.54
C SER A 123 -6.20 11.72 24.58
N LEU A 124 -6.08 12.05 23.29
CA LEU A 124 -7.01 11.59 22.25
C LEU A 124 -7.11 10.07 22.17
N ILE A 125 -5.96 9.39 22.13
CA ILE A 125 -5.89 7.92 22.08
C ILE A 125 -6.55 7.31 23.31
N LYS A 126 -6.21 7.81 24.50
CA LYS A 126 -6.78 7.32 25.76
C LYS A 126 -8.29 7.46 25.77
N ARG A 127 -8.82 8.64 25.43
CA ARG A 127 -10.27 8.92 25.43
C ARG A 127 -11.04 8.05 24.42
N CYS A 128 -10.46 7.77 23.25
CA CYS A 128 -11.07 6.85 22.28
C CYS A 128 -11.12 5.41 22.82
N ARG A 129 -10.03 4.94 23.44
CA ARG A 129 -9.95 3.60 24.02
C ARG A 129 -10.84 3.41 25.23
N ASP A 130 -10.92 4.41 26.10
CA ASP A 130 -11.84 4.40 27.24
C ASP A 130 -13.31 4.31 26.76
N ALA A 131 -13.61 4.79 25.55
CA ALA A 131 -14.90 4.65 24.90
C ALA A 131 -15.09 3.31 24.14
N GLY A 132 -14.11 2.40 24.19
CA GLY A 132 -14.15 1.09 23.57
C GLY A 132 -13.63 1.02 22.13
N ALA A 133 -13.12 2.12 21.57
CA ALA A 133 -12.58 2.14 20.21
C ALA A 133 -11.10 1.74 20.19
N ARG A 134 -10.70 0.92 19.23
CA ARG A 134 -9.27 0.83 18.85
C ARG A 134 -8.89 2.06 18.03
N VAL A 135 -7.62 2.45 18.12
CA VAL A 135 -7.12 3.65 17.45
C VAL A 135 -6.08 3.25 16.40
N ILE A 136 -6.10 3.97 15.28
CA ILE A 136 -5.02 4.02 14.30
C ILE A 136 -4.50 5.45 14.31
N LEU A 137 -3.22 5.63 14.60
CA LEU A 137 -2.57 6.94 14.59
C LEU A 137 -1.78 7.09 13.29
N ALA A 138 -2.19 8.03 12.43
CA ALA A 138 -1.45 8.40 11.25
C ALA A 138 -0.49 9.56 11.56
N THR A 139 0.77 9.44 11.13
CA THR A 139 1.72 10.55 11.22
C THR A 139 1.30 11.70 10.28
N PRO A 140 1.77 12.95 10.49
CA PRO A 140 1.67 13.98 9.45
C PRO A 140 2.32 13.49 8.14
N SER A 141 1.85 13.97 6.99
CA SER A 141 2.38 13.59 5.66
C SER A 141 3.53 14.49 5.22
N VAL A 142 3.24 15.55 4.46
CA VAL A 142 4.22 16.44 3.85
C VAL A 142 3.71 17.89 3.85
N ILE A 143 4.64 18.83 3.89
CA ILE A 143 4.43 20.24 3.52
C ILE A 143 5.52 20.49 2.50
N ASP A 144 5.16 20.68 1.23
CA ASP A 144 6.08 20.57 0.08
C ASP A 144 6.48 19.08 -0.18
N GLU A 145 6.49 18.67 -1.45
CA GLU A 145 6.74 17.29 -1.91
C GLU A 145 8.21 17.00 -2.26
N LYS A 146 9.11 17.94 -2.00
CA LYS A 146 10.53 17.67 -2.08
C LYS A 146 10.92 16.55 -1.12
N HIS A 147 11.79 15.66 -1.58
CA HIS A 147 12.17 14.44 -0.84
C HIS A 147 13.67 14.36 -0.53
N ASP A 148 14.42 15.39 -0.93
CA ASP A 148 15.86 15.54 -0.69
C ASP A 148 16.18 16.31 0.61
N GLY A 149 15.16 16.72 1.37
CA GLY A 149 15.32 17.47 2.62
C GLY A 149 15.57 18.97 2.42
N SER A 150 15.42 19.49 1.20
CA SER A 150 15.61 20.91 0.91
C SER A 150 14.45 21.79 1.38
N ASN A 151 13.31 21.22 1.77
CA ASN A 151 12.22 21.96 2.38
C ASN A 151 12.53 22.29 3.85
N ALA A 152 12.43 23.57 4.21
CA ALA A 152 12.81 24.06 5.53
C ALA A 152 12.00 23.46 6.69
N LEU A 153 10.79 22.96 6.41
CA LEU A 153 9.90 22.35 7.42
C LEU A 153 10.10 20.84 7.56
N ASP A 154 10.90 20.19 6.72
CA ASP A 154 11.07 18.73 6.75
C ASP A 154 11.58 18.24 8.10
N LYS A 155 12.60 18.92 8.65
CA LYS A 155 13.14 18.56 9.96
C LYS A 155 12.06 18.60 11.05
N MET A 156 11.23 19.64 11.04
CA MET A 156 10.17 19.78 12.04
C MET A 156 9.04 18.76 11.80
N LEU A 157 8.68 18.48 10.55
CA LEU A 157 7.75 17.39 10.23
C LEU A 157 8.26 16.04 10.72
N ASP A 158 9.56 15.76 10.56
CA ASP A 158 10.18 14.51 10.99
C ASP A 158 10.19 14.40 12.53
N GLU A 159 10.39 15.51 13.25
CA GLU A 159 10.29 15.56 14.71
C GLU A 159 8.86 15.24 15.19
N TYR A 160 7.82 15.80 14.55
CA TYR A 160 6.42 15.53 14.92
C TYR A 160 5.96 14.13 14.50
N ALA A 161 6.45 13.64 13.37
CA ALA A 161 6.26 12.25 12.96
C ALA A 161 6.96 11.28 13.93
N ALA A 162 8.15 11.62 14.44
CA ALA A 162 8.83 10.84 15.48
C ALA A 162 8.05 10.80 16.80
N VAL A 163 7.45 11.92 17.22
CA VAL A 163 6.53 11.94 18.36
C VAL A 163 5.32 11.04 18.11
N SER A 164 4.72 11.10 16.92
CA SER A 164 3.59 10.23 16.56
C SER A 164 3.97 8.74 16.62
N ARG A 165 5.15 8.37 16.09
CA ARG A 165 5.74 7.02 16.19
C ARG A 165 5.92 6.58 17.64
N LYS A 166 6.55 7.43 18.46
CA LYS A 166 6.78 7.19 19.90
C LYS A 166 5.46 6.95 20.63
N VAL A 167 4.48 7.84 20.45
CA VAL A 167 3.15 7.71 21.07
C VAL A 167 2.45 6.44 20.61
N GLY A 168 2.49 6.12 19.31
CA GLY A 168 1.95 4.89 18.75
C GLY A 168 2.53 3.65 19.43
N MET A 169 3.86 3.56 19.49
CA MET A 169 4.59 2.47 20.15
C MET A 169 4.25 2.36 21.65
N GLU A 170 4.37 3.44 22.41
CA GLU A 170 4.18 3.41 23.87
C GLU A 170 2.73 3.13 24.28
N THR A 171 1.77 3.54 23.46
CA THR A 171 0.36 3.21 23.69
C THR A 171 -0.01 1.84 23.12
N GLY A 172 0.83 1.21 22.29
CA GLY A 172 0.46 0.00 21.53
C GLY A 172 -0.67 0.27 20.51
N THR A 173 -0.76 1.50 20.01
CA THR A 173 -1.71 1.89 18.95
C THR A 173 -1.13 1.50 17.60
N THR A 174 -1.97 1.00 16.68
CA THR A 174 -1.56 0.79 15.29
C THR A 174 -1.09 2.11 14.70
N LEU A 175 0.17 2.17 14.28
CA LEU A 175 0.72 3.35 13.61
C LEU A 175 0.59 3.20 12.10
N LEU A 176 0.05 4.22 11.44
CA LEU A 176 0.12 4.39 10.00
C LEU A 176 1.13 5.50 9.65
N ASP A 177 2.34 5.12 9.24
CA ASP A 177 3.42 6.07 8.99
C ASP A 177 3.32 6.72 7.60
N LEU A 178 2.39 7.69 7.47
CA LEU A 178 2.21 8.44 6.23
C LEU A 178 3.42 9.31 5.89
N ARG A 179 4.22 9.78 6.85
CA ARG A 179 5.44 10.56 6.57
C ARG A 179 6.41 9.70 5.77
N ALA A 180 6.71 8.50 6.27
CA ALA A 180 7.59 7.56 5.59
C ALA A 180 7.00 7.12 4.24
N ALA A 181 5.71 6.81 4.19
CA ALA A 181 5.05 6.36 2.96
C ALA A 181 5.06 7.44 1.85
N PHE A 182 4.79 8.70 2.18
CA PHE A 182 4.88 9.80 1.23
C PHE A 182 6.32 10.00 0.74
N ILE A 183 7.30 10.06 1.64
CA ILE A 183 8.71 10.25 1.24
C ILE A 183 9.21 9.10 0.35
N ALA A 184 8.84 7.85 0.66
CA ALA A 184 9.20 6.72 -0.19
C ALA A 184 8.59 6.83 -1.59
N ASN A 185 7.30 7.17 -1.68
CA ASN A 185 6.64 7.38 -2.97
C ASN A 185 7.26 8.54 -3.75
N LEU A 186 7.51 9.68 -3.10
CA LEU A 186 8.07 10.86 -3.74
C LEU A 186 9.50 10.61 -4.24
N LYS A 187 10.32 9.84 -3.53
CA LYS A 187 11.65 9.42 -4.03
C LYS A 187 11.58 8.65 -5.35
N GLU A 188 10.54 7.84 -5.52
CA GLU A 188 10.35 7.00 -6.69
C GLU A 188 9.72 7.78 -7.86
N TYR A 189 8.72 8.61 -7.59
CA TYR A 189 7.88 9.21 -8.63
C TYR A 189 8.08 10.73 -8.82
N ASN A 190 8.70 11.43 -7.86
CA ASN A 190 9.03 12.86 -7.96
C ASN A 190 10.49 13.06 -8.39
N THR A 191 10.84 12.56 -9.58
CA THR A 191 12.24 12.61 -10.09
C THR A 191 12.76 14.03 -10.32
N ALA A 192 11.87 14.99 -10.53
CA ALA A 192 12.18 16.41 -10.68
C ALA A 192 12.25 17.16 -9.33
N ASN A 193 11.93 16.50 -8.21
CA ASN A 193 11.89 17.09 -6.87
C ASN A 193 10.98 18.34 -6.82
N GLU A 194 9.83 18.26 -7.48
CA GLU A 194 8.84 19.32 -7.52
C GLU A 194 8.19 19.51 -6.15
N PRO A 195 7.82 20.74 -5.76
CA PRO A 195 7.26 20.99 -4.44
C PRO A 195 5.81 20.53 -4.27
N LYS A 196 5.14 20.14 -5.36
CA LYS A 196 3.73 19.71 -5.40
C LYS A 196 3.41 19.08 -6.76
N GLY A 197 2.24 18.46 -6.85
CA GLY A 197 1.65 17.95 -8.09
C GLY A 197 1.69 16.43 -8.21
N ILE A 198 2.47 15.74 -7.38
CA ILE A 198 2.59 14.28 -7.40
C ILE A 198 1.46 13.66 -6.59
N LEU A 199 1.39 13.93 -5.29
CA LEU A 199 0.33 13.46 -4.39
C LEU A 199 -0.57 14.59 -3.87
N THR A 200 -0.15 15.84 -3.99
CA THR A 200 -0.81 17.02 -3.46
C THR A 200 -1.03 18.05 -4.57
N GLY A 201 -2.08 18.86 -4.43
CA GLY A 201 -2.36 19.96 -5.35
C GLY A 201 -1.59 21.24 -5.01
N ASP A 202 -1.31 21.48 -3.73
CA ASP A 202 -0.70 22.71 -3.21
C ASP A 202 0.53 22.46 -2.32
N GLY A 203 1.03 21.23 -2.25
CA GLY A 203 2.11 20.81 -1.35
C GLY A 203 1.62 20.28 0.00
N VAL A 204 0.31 20.31 0.28
CA VAL A 204 -0.29 19.83 1.52
C VAL A 204 -1.55 18.99 1.27
N HIS A 205 -2.53 19.56 0.55
CA HIS A 205 -3.82 18.93 0.31
C HIS A 205 -3.73 17.95 -0.86
N LEU A 206 -4.32 16.77 -0.68
CA LEU A 206 -4.22 15.66 -1.61
C LEU A 206 -4.89 15.98 -2.95
N ASN A 207 -4.21 15.66 -4.06
CA ASN A 207 -4.82 15.60 -5.38
C ASN A 207 -5.52 14.23 -5.58
N ASP A 208 -6.02 13.94 -6.78
CA ASP A 208 -6.69 12.66 -7.07
C ASP A 208 -5.77 11.44 -6.84
N ALA A 209 -4.46 11.56 -7.15
CA ALA A 209 -3.49 10.49 -6.91
C ALA A 209 -3.19 10.31 -5.42
N GLY A 210 -3.00 11.40 -4.67
CA GLY A 210 -2.81 11.37 -3.23
C GLY A 210 -4.02 10.81 -2.48
N ASN A 211 -5.24 11.15 -2.90
CA ASN A 211 -6.45 10.60 -2.29
C ASN A 211 -6.53 9.08 -2.49
N ARG A 212 -6.20 8.56 -3.68
CA ARG A 212 -6.09 7.11 -3.92
C ARG A 212 -4.99 6.47 -3.08
N PHE A 213 -3.81 7.10 -3.05
CA PHE A 213 -2.67 6.62 -2.27
C PHE A 213 -3.03 6.49 -0.79
N VAL A 214 -3.56 7.55 -0.18
CA VAL A 214 -3.96 7.54 1.24
C VAL A 214 -5.09 6.55 1.48
N ALA A 215 -6.09 6.46 0.60
CA ALA A 215 -7.19 5.49 0.78
C ALA A 215 -6.68 4.05 0.87
N VAL A 216 -5.72 3.67 0.01
CA VAL A 216 -5.05 2.36 0.05
C VAL A 216 -4.34 2.16 1.39
N ARG A 217 -3.54 3.15 1.84
CA ARG A 217 -2.84 3.08 3.13
C ARG A 217 -3.79 2.96 4.32
N MET A 218 -4.95 3.60 4.26
CA MET A 218 -5.98 3.49 5.29
C MET A 218 -6.62 2.10 5.30
N LEU A 219 -6.91 1.51 4.15
CA LEU A 219 -7.43 0.13 4.04
C LEU A 219 -6.41 -0.90 4.53
N GLU A 220 -5.13 -0.75 4.19
CA GLU A 220 -4.04 -1.58 4.74
C GLU A 220 -4.00 -1.47 6.28
N ALA A 221 -4.10 -0.25 6.81
CA ALA A 221 -4.07 0.00 8.24
C ALA A 221 -5.27 -0.58 9.00
N VAL A 222 -6.35 -0.97 8.32
CA VAL A 222 -7.47 -1.72 8.92
C VAL A 222 -7.55 -3.16 8.44
N GLY A 223 -6.52 -3.68 7.75
CA GLY A 223 -6.47 -5.08 7.29
C GLY A 223 -7.42 -5.42 6.12
N GLU A 224 -7.97 -4.42 5.43
CA GLU A 224 -8.99 -4.56 4.38
C GLU A 224 -8.41 -4.66 2.96
N ILE A 225 -7.15 -4.30 2.79
CA ILE A 225 -6.37 -4.75 1.63
C ILE A 225 -5.59 -5.98 2.08
N PRO A 226 -5.91 -7.19 1.58
CA PRO A 226 -4.94 -8.25 1.62
C PRO A 226 -3.72 -7.73 0.86
N THR A 227 -2.53 -7.84 1.45
CA THR A 227 -1.26 -7.85 0.69
C THR A 227 -1.52 -8.54 -0.64
N ARG A 228 -1.08 -7.95 -1.77
CA ARG A 228 -1.39 -8.49 -3.12
C ARG A 228 -1.37 -10.01 -3.06
N GLN A 229 -2.52 -10.66 -3.33
CA GLN A 229 -2.61 -12.11 -3.13
C GLN A 229 -1.42 -12.74 -3.84
N ARG A 230 -0.54 -13.38 -3.08
CA ARG A 230 0.70 -13.95 -3.58
C ARG A 230 0.33 -14.87 -4.75
N VAL A 231 0.80 -14.58 -5.96
CA VAL A 231 0.56 -15.41 -7.14
C VAL A 231 1.85 -16.04 -7.61
N LEU A 232 1.73 -17.20 -8.26
CA LEU A 232 2.85 -17.86 -8.91
C LEU A 232 2.93 -17.36 -10.35
N ARG A 233 4.11 -16.87 -10.73
CA ARG A 233 4.44 -16.47 -12.09
C ARG A 233 5.29 -17.54 -12.74
N HIS A 234 4.82 -18.05 -13.86
CA HIS A 234 5.56 -18.94 -14.75
C HIS A 234 6.03 -18.12 -15.94
N VAL A 235 7.32 -17.85 -16.01
CA VAL A 235 7.94 -17.05 -17.07
C VAL A 235 8.58 -17.98 -18.08
N VAL A 236 8.23 -17.78 -19.35
CA VAL A 236 8.84 -18.47 -20.47
C VAL A 236 9.36 -17.45 -21.46
N ILE A 237 10.66 -17.47 -21.71
CA ILE A 237 11.31 -16.57 -22.65
C ILE A 237 11.89 -17.40 -23.79
N PHE A 238 11.54 -17.03 -25.03
CA PHE A 238 11.95 -17.75 -26.23
C PHE A 238 13.02 -17.00 -27.02
N LYS A 239 13.99 -17.80 -27.47
CA LYS A 239 14.89 -17.49 -28.57
C LYS A 239 14.48 -18.34 -29.75
N PHE A 240 13.89 -17.72 -30.76
CA PHE A 240 13.50 -18.41 -31.98
C PHE A 240 14.68 -18.59 -32.92
N LYS A 241 14.60 -19.61 -33.77
CA LYS A 241 15.57 -19.77 -34.84
C LYS A 241 15.43 -18.65 -35.89
N PRO A 242 16.52 -18.29 -36.60
CA PRO A 242 16.51 -17.22 -37.58
C PRO A 242 15.50 -17.40 -38.72
N GLU A 243 15.13 -18.65 -39.03
CA GLU A 243 14.22 -18.98 -40.14
C GLU A 243 12.74 -18.82 -39.78
N ILE A 244 12.41 -18.43 -38.54
CA ILE A 244 11.01 -18.28 -38.15
C ILE A 244 10.33 -17.15 -38.93
N THR A 245 9.16 -17.44 -39.46
CA THR A 245 8.37 -16.48 -40.23
C THR A 245 7.39 -15.71 -39.34
N PRO A 246 6.98 -14.48 -39.72
CA PRO A 246 5.94 -13.74 -39.01
C PRO A 246 4.63 -14.53 -38.85
N ALA A 247 4.21 -15.28 -39.88
CA ALA A 247 3.01 -16.10 -39.82
C ALA A 247 3.10 -17.21 -38.75
N GLN A 248 4.28 -17.83 -38.59
CA GLN A 248 4.51 -18.81 -37.52
C GLN A 248 4.51 -18.16 -36.13
N LEU A 249 5.04 -16.93 -36.00
CA LEU A 249 4.96 -16.18 -34.75
C LEU A 249 3.52 -15.83 -34.38
N ASP A 250 2.70 -15.42 -35.36
CA ASP A 250 1.28 -15.14 -35.15
C ASP A 250 0.51 -16.40 -34.74
N GLU A 251 0.80 -17.54 -35.38
CA GLU A 251 0.23 -18.85 -35.01
C GLU A 251 0.58 -19.23 -33.57
N ILE A 252 1.85 -19.09 -33.17
CA ILE A 252 2.31 -19.34 -31.80
C ILE A 252 1.60 -18.42 -30.81
N ASN A 253 1.51 -17.13 -31.12
CA ASN A 253 0.87 -16.15 -30.26
C ASN A 253 -0.63 -16.45 -30.05
N LEU A 254 -1.32 -16.83 -31.12
CA LEU A 254 -2.73 -17.22 -31.05
C LEU A 254 -2.91 -18.53 -30.26
N ALA A 255 -2.07 -19.54 -30.51
CA ALA A 255 -2.11 -20.79 -29.77
C ALA A 255 -1.86 -20.56 -28.27
N PHE A 256 -0.93 -19.67 -27.92
CA PHE A 256 -0.66 -19.31 -26.53
C PHE A 256 -1.85 -18.61 -25.87
N GLN A 257 -2.49 -17.66 -26.56
CA GLN A 257 -3.70 -16.99 -26.05
C GLN A 257 -4.84 -17.98 -25.79
N ASN A 258 -4.99 -18.98 -26.64
CA ASN A 258 -6.01 -20.01 -26.50
C ASN A 258 -5.78 -20.93 -25.28
N LEU A 259 -4.57 -21.01 -24.72
CA LEU A 259 -4.31 -21.77 -23.49
C LEU A 259 -5.13 -21.23 -22.32
N LYS A 260 -5.25 -19.90 -22.18
CA LYS A 260 -6.07 -19.29 -21.12
C LYS A 260 -7.55 -19.65 -21.25
N LEU A 261 -8.04 -19.82 -22.48
CA LEU A 261 -9.42 -20.26 -22.72
C LEU A 261 -9.62 -21.75 -22.41
N ALA A 262 -8.59 -22.57 -22.65
CA ALA A 262 -8.67 -24.02 -22.50
C ALA A 262 -8.34 -24.53 -21.09
N ILE A 263 -7.60 -23.76 -20.29
CA ILE A 263 -7.04 -24.19 -19.00
C ILE A 263 -7.52 -23.23 -17.90
N PRO A 264 -8.59 -23.58 -17.16
CA PRO A 264 -9.19 -22.70 -16.14
C PRO A 264 -8.23 -22.27 -15.02
N GLN A 265 -7.17 -23.04 -14.79
CA GLN A 265 -6.13 -22.76 -13.79
C GLN A 265 -5.25 -21.56 -14.14
N ILE A 266 -5.22 -21.13 -15.41
CA ILE A 266 -4.52 -19.91 -15.83
C ILE A 266 -5.36 -18.70 -15.42
N GLN A 267 -4.91 -17.96 -14.40
CA GLN A 267 -5.59 -16.74 -13.95
C GLN A 267 -5.36 -15.59 -14.92
N ASP A 268 -4.11 -15.42 -15.35
CA ASP A 268 -3.75 -14.34 -16.25
C ASP A 268 -2.61 -14.68 -17.20
N PHE A 269 -2.52 -13.90 -18.27
CA PHE A 269 -1.57 -14.11 -19.35
C PHE A 269 -1.13 -12.78 -19.97
N GLU A 270 0.18 -12.62 -20.12
CA GLU A 270 0.81 -11.45 -20.75
C GLU A 270 1.90 -11.92 -21.73
N ARG A 271 2.11 -11.16 -22.81
CA ARG A 271 3.22 -11.41 -23.76
C ARG A 271 3.87 -10.11 -24.22
N GLY A 272 5.13 -10.20 -24.61
CA GLY A 272 5.89 -9.05 -25.12
C GLY A 272 7.10 -9.43 -25.96
N ILE A 273 7.61 -8.46 -26.69
CA ILE A 273 8.86 -8.56 -27.45
C ILE A 273 9.92 -7.72 -26.73
N ASN A 274 11.14 -8.25 -26.63
CA ASN A 274 12.25 -7.57 -26.00
C ASN A 274 12.50 -6.21 -26.68
N ASN A 275 12.49 -5.15 -25.89
CA ASN A 275 12.85 -3.80 -26.28
C ASN A 275 13.92 -3.19 -25.35
N SER A 276 14.57 -4.00 -24.50
CA SER A 276 15.58 -3.50 -23.57
C SER A 276 16.79 -2.95 -24.35
N PRO A 277 17.26 -1.73 -24.04
CA PRO A 277 18.42 -1.13 -24.68
C PRO A 277 19.75 -1.71 -24.15
N GLU A 278 19.72 -2.55 -23.11
CA GLU A 278 20.91 -2.98 -22.39
C GLU A 278 21.73 -4.04 -23.15
N GLY A 279 21.15 -4.67 -24.17
CA GLY A 279 21.85 -5.69 -24.99
C GLY A 279 22.19 -6.99 -24.25
N LEU A 280 21.65 -7.19 -23.03
CA LEU A 280 21.92 -8.34 -22.17
C LEU A 280 20.93 -9.50 -22.36
N ASN A 281 20.06 -9.43 -23.36
CA ASN A 281 18.99 -10.40 -23.60
C ASN A 281 19.48 -11.75 -24.15
N LYS A 282 20.78 -11.92 -24.42
CA LYS A 282 21.40 -13.19 -24.88
C LYS A 282 20.71 -13.83 -26.10
N GLY A 283 20.11 -12.99 -26.96
CA GLY A 283 19.37 -13.44 -28.15
C GLY A 283 17.91 -13.84 -27.90
N PHE A 284 17.45 -13.90 -26.65
CA PHE A 284 16.03 -14.08 -26.35
C PHE A 284 15.23 -12.84 -26.77
N THR A 285 14.08 -13.05 -27.41
CA THR A 285 13.33 -11.94 -28.04
C THR A 285 11.87 -11.87 -27.61
N HIS A 286 11.27 -12.97 -27.13
CA HIS A 286 9.85 -13.01 -26.80
C HIS A 286 9.65 -13.50 -25.38
N SER A 287 8.82 -12.81 -24.61
CA SER A 287 8.45 -13.17 -23.24
C SER A 287 6.97 -13.53 -23.19
N TYR A 288 6.67 -14.61 -22.48
CA TYR A 288 5.33 -15.10 -22.18
C TYR A 288 5.24 -15.31 -20.67
N LEU A 289 4.28 -14.65 -20.04
CA LEU A 289 4.07 -14.67 -18.60
C LEU A 289 2.70 -15.28 -18.30
N ILE A 290 2.68 -16.34 -17.53
CA ILE A 290 1.45 -17.01 -17.08
C ILE A 290 1.32 -16.85 -15.57
N THR A 291 0.11 -16.56 -15.11
CA THR A 291 -0.20 -16.38 -13.70
C THR A 291 -1.07 -17.52 -13.19
N PHE A 292 -0.64 -18.12 -12.09
CA PHE A 292 -1.37 -19.17 -11.37
C PHE A 292 -1.63 -18.72 -9.93
N ALA A 293 -2.70 -19.24 -9.33
CA ALA A 293 -2.96 -19.05 -7.90
C ALA A 293 -1.96 -19.85 -7.06
N THR A 294 -1.62 -21.07 -7.52
CA THR A 294 -0.79 -22.03 -6.77
C THR A 294 0.16 -22.82 -7.67
N GLU A 295 1.14 -23.51 -7.05
CA GLU A 295 1.99 -24.49 -7.74
C GLU A 295 1.17 -25.67 -8.27
N ALA A 296 0.15 -26.12 -7.53
CA ALA A 296 -0.74 -27.20 -7.98
C ALA A 296 -1.50 -26.83 -9.27
N ASP A 297 -1.90 -25.57 -9.42
CA ASP A 297 -2.55 -25.07 -10.64
C ASP A 297 -1.60 -25.11 -11.85
N ARG A 298 -0.33 -24.73 -11.65
CA ARG A 298 0.73 -24.89 -12.67
C ARG A 298 0.94 -26.37 -12.99
N ASP A 299 0.94 -27.24 -11.99
CA ASP A 299 1.18 -28.68 -12.16
C ASP A 299 0.02 -29.37 -12.89
N VAL A 300 -1.19 -28.79 -12.88
CA VAL A 300 -2.30 -29.19 -13.77
C VAL A 300 -2.07 -28.69 -15.20
N TYR A 301 -1.57 -27.47 -15.36
CA TYR A 301 -1.27 -26.85 -16.66
C TYR A 301 -0.18 -27.61 -17.44
N LEU A 302 0.95 -27.94 -16.81
CA LEU A 302 2.12 -28.51 -17.48
C LEU A 302 1.82 -29.80 -18.28
N PRO A 303 1.09 -30.80 -17.75
CA PRO A 303 0.75 -32.00 -18.50
C PRO A 303 -0.52 -31.87 -19.36
N HIS A 304 -1.21 -30.71 -19.32
CA HIS A 304 -2.49 -30.51 -19.99
C HIS A 304 -2.38 -30.70 -21.51
N ALA A 305 -3.41 -31.30 -22.12
CA ALA A 305 -3.39 -31.63 -23.56
C ALA A 305 -3.17 -30.39 -24.45
N ALA A 306 -3.87 -29.29 -24.15
CA ALA A 306 -3.70 -28.02 -24.88
C ALA A 306 -2.28 -27.45 -24.74
N HIS A 307 -1.66 -27.54 -23.56
CA HIS A 307 -0.27 -27.11 -23.36
C HIS A 307 0.71 -28.00 -24.15
N LYS A 308 0.52 -29.32 -24.14
CA LYS A 308 1.36 -30.23 -24.94
C LYS A 308 1.26 -29.95 -26.44
N GLN A 309 0.07 -29.71 -26.96
CA GLN A 309 -0.13 -29.30 -28.36
C GLN A 309 0.59 -27.99 -28.67
N PHE A 310 0.54 -27.03 -27.75
CA PHE A 310 1.30 -25.79 -27.88
C PHE A 310 2.82 -26.04 -27.90
N VAL A 311 3.35 -26.91 -27.03
CA VAL A 311 4.77 -27.29 -27.03
C VAL A 311 5.16 -28.00 -28.33
N GLU A 312 4.32 -28.88 -28.87
CA GLU A 312 4.54 -29.53 -30.16
C GLU A 312 4.57 -28.51 -31.31
N LEU A 313 3.70 -27.50 -31.28
CA LEU A 313 3.69 -26.40 -32.25
C LEU A 313 5.03 -25.63 -32.26
N LEU A 314 5.71 -25.51 -31.12
CA LEU A 314 7.04 -24.89 -31.03
C LEU A 314 8.16 -25.75 -31.65
N GLY A 315 7.89 -27.03 -31.90
CA GLY A 315 8.82 -28.00 -32.46
C GLY A 315 9.50 -27.49 -33.73
N GLY A 316 10.83 -27.55 -33.74
CA GLY A 316 11.67 -27.13 -34.87
C GLY A 316 11.84 -25.63 -35.04
N LYS A 317 11.08 -24.78 -34.32
CA LYS A 317 11.07 -23.31 -34.43
C LYS A 317 11.89 -22.59 -33.36
N LEU A 318 12.07 -23.21 -32.20
CA LEU A 318 12.87 -22.67 -31.09
C LEU A 318 14.35 -23.04 -31.23
N ASP A 319 15.21 -22.07 -30.95
CA ASP A 319 16.64 -22.29 -30.68
C ASP A 319 16.82 -22.62 -29.19
N GLU A 320 16.25 -21.79 -28.31
CA GLU A 320 16.36 -21.97 -26.87
C GLU A 320 15.10 -21.45 -26.14
N ALA A 321 14.77 -22.08 -25.01
CA ALA A 321 13.74 -21.64 -24.08
C ALA A 321 14.33 -21.46 -22.68
N PHE A 322 14.09 -20.32 -22.07
CA PHE A 322 14.45 -20.03 -20.69
C PHE A 322 13.19 -19.95 -19.84
N VAL A 323 13.12 -20.78 -18.81
CA VAL A 323 11.92 -20.94 -17.97
C VAL A 323 12.30 -20.77 -16.51
N PHE A 324 11.53 -19.95 -15.79
CA PHE A 324 11.64 -19.87 -14.34
C PHE A 324 10.29 -19.54 -13.72
N ASP A 325 10.10 -20.07 -12.52
CA ASP A 325 8.92 -19.82 -11.71
C ASP A 325 9.32 -19.01 -10.49
N TYR A 326 8.48 -18.05 -10.13
CA TYR A 326 8.65 -17.35 -8.86
C TYR A 326 7.30 -16.94 -8.30
N TRP A 327 7.23 -16.92 -6.97
CA TRP A 327 6.12 -16.31 -6.29
C TRP A 327 6.34 -14.81 -6.21
N THR A 328 5.30 -14.01 -6.50
CA THR A 328 5.36 -12.57 -6.28
C THR A 328 5.58 -12.29 -4.80
N VAL A 329 6.56 -11.44 -4.49
CA VAL A 329 6.79 -10.87 -3.17
C VAL A 329 6.69 -9.35 -3.31
N GLU A 330 6.14 -8.67 -2.31
CA GLU A 330 6.19 -7.20 -2.21
C GLU A 330 7.57 -6.75 -1.74
#